data_AF-C8C0Y2-F1
#
_entry.id   AF-C8C0Y2-F1
#
_cell.length_a   1.000
_cell.length_b   1.000
_cell.length_c   1.000
_cell.angle_alpha   90.00
_cell.angle_beta   90.00
_cell.angle_gamma   90.00
#
_symmetry.space_group_name_H-M   'P 1'
#
loop_
_entity.id
_entity.type
_entity.pdbx_description
1 polymer ?
#
loop_
_entity_poly.entity_id
_entity_poly.type
_entity_poly.pdbx_seq_one_letter_code
_entity_poly.pdbx_strand_id
1 'polypeptide(L)'
;MKHIGHILFNDERYGGHEILKGTHFAKYKQFVNNCFDICPRQALHAMTLGFVHPVTGEEMYFTSELPDDMNRLLDKWRGYISNRELE
;
A
#
# COMPACT_ATOMS: atom_id res chain seq x y z
N MET A 1 -7.07 -9.39 -1.32
CA MET A 1 -8.03 -8.34 -1.73
C MET A 1 -8.52 -8.43 -3.19
N LYS A 2 -7.85 -9.20 -4.08
CA LYS A 2 -8.34 -9.44 -5.46
C LYS A 2 -9.78 -9.96 -5.52
N HIS A 3 -10.12 -10.92 -4.65
CA HIS A 3 -11.45 -11.54 -4.59
C HIS A 3 -12.59 -10.52 -4.40
N ILE A 4 -12.34 -9.41 -3.70
CA ILE A 4 -13.32 -8.35 -3.46
C ILE A 4 -13.20 -7.18 -4.46
N GLY A 5 -12.40 -7.32 -5.52
CA GLY A 5 -12.24 -6.29 -6.57
C GLY A 5 -11.27 -5.14 -6.25
N HIS A 6 -10.48 -5.24 -5.16
CA HIS A 6 -9.55 -4.21 -4.73
C HIS A 6 -8.14 -4.76 -4.55
N ILE A 7 -7.43 -5.05 -5.63
CA ILE A 7 -6.08 -5.65 -5.55
C ILE A 7 -5.11 -4.71 -4.79
N LEU A 8 -4.18 -5.30 -4.04
CA LEU A 8 -3.16 -4.52 -3.33
C LEU A 8 -2.26 -3.79 -4.34
N PHE A 9 -1.85 -2.57 -3.99
CA PHE A 9 -0.97 -1.78 -4.85
C PHE A 9 0.35 -2.49 -5.08
N ASN A 10 0.79 -2.54 -6.35
CA ASN A 10 1.99 -3.20 -6.82
C ASN A 10 2.14 -4.70 -6.48
N ASP A 11 1.01 -5.38 -6.31
CA ASP A 11 0.98 -6.83 -6.15
C ASP A 11 1.19 -7.53 -7.49
N GLU A 12 2.43 -7.96 -7.77
CA GLU A 12 2.81 -8.61 -9.02
C GLU A 12 1.94 -9.83 -9.34
N ARG A 13 1.73 -10.71 -8.35
CA ARG A 13 1.04 -11.99 -8.52
C ARG A 13 -0.44 -11.82 -8.87
N TYR A 14 -1.08 -10.79 -8.33
CA TYR A 14 -2.52 -10.61 -8.48
C TYR A 14 -2.92 -9.52 -9.48
N GLY A 15 -1.95 -8.83 -10.10
CA GLY A 15 -2.16 -7.81 -11.14
C GLY A 15 -2.23 -6.38 -10.58
N GLY A 16 -1.75 -6.15 -9.37
CA GLY A 16 -1.67 -4.83 -8.74
C GLY A 16 -0.52 -3.95 -9.23
N HIS A 17 0.40 -4.52 -10.02
CA HIS A 17 1.51 -3.83 -10.68
C HIS A 17 1.09 -3.09 -11.97
N GLU A 18 -0.20 -3.14 -12.32
CA GLU A 18 -0.76 -2.42 -13.46
C GLU A 18 -1.77 -1.36 -13.00
N ILE A 19 -2.00 -0.36 -13.84
CA ILE A 19 -3.00 0.69 -13.59
C ILE A 19 -4.38 0.14 -13.96
N LEU A 20 -5.13 -0.30 -12.95
CA LEU A 20 -6.43 -0.97 -13.14
C LEU A 20 -7.62 -0.02 -13.36
N LYS A 21 -7.53 1.22 -12.84
CA LYS A 21 -8.61 2.22 -12.88
C LYS A 21 -8.01 3.61 -13.04
N GLY A 22 -8.73 4.50 -13.73
CA GLY A 22 -8.35 5.91 -13.90
C GLY A 22 -8.25 6.33 -15.36
N THR A 23 -8.23 7.64 -15.60
CA THR A 23 -8.07 8.21 -16.94
C THR A 23 -6.63 8.03 -17.43
N HIS A 24 -6.45 7.51 -18.64
CA HIS A 24 -5.15 7.22 -19.26
C HIS A 24 -4.42 8.49 -19.74
N PHE A 25 -4.41 9.57 -18.97
CA PHE A 25 -3.57 10.72 -19.27
C PHE A 25 -2.12 10.39 -18.93
N ALA A 26 -1.19 10.78 -19.81
CA ALA A 26 0.23 10.48 -19.68
C ALA A 26 0.82 10.88 -18.31
N LYS A 27 0.40 12.04 -17.77
CA LYS A 27 0.82 12.52 -16.44
C LYS A 27 0.38 11.60 -15.30
N TYR A 28 -0.83 11.04 -15.35
CA TYR A 28 -1.31 10.11 -14.32
C TYR A 28 -0.55 8.78 -14.40
N LYS A 29 -0.34 8.26 -15.61
CA LYS A 29 0.45 7.03 -15.82
C LYS A 29 1.88 7.20 -15.28
N GLN A 30 2.53 8.32 -15.59
CA GLN A 30 3.86 8.62 -15.06
C GLN A 30 3.85 8.74 -13.52
N PHE A 31 2.85 9.38 -12.94
CA PHE A 31 2.70 9.47 -11.49
C PHE A 31 2.60 8.09 -10.84
N VAL A 32 1.74 7.20 -11.35
CA VAL A 32 1.57 5.85 -10.79
C VAL A 32 2.83 5.01 -10.98
N ASN A 33 3.50 5.10 -12.12
CA ASN A 33 4.78 4.41 -12.33
C ASN A 33 5.84 4.85 -11.30
N ASN A 34 5.97 6.17 -11.05
CA ASN A 34 6.87 6.66 -10.00
C ASN A 34 6.49 6.11 -8.61
N CYS A 35 5.20 5.88 -8.35
CA CYS A 35 4.74 5.24 -7.11
C CYS A 35 5.09 3.75 -7.04
N PHE A 36 5.06 3.02 -8.17
CA PHE A 36 5.56 1.65 -8.23
C PHE A 36 7.06 1.57 -7.93
N ASP A 37 7.85 2.55 -8.41
CA ASP A 37 9.28 2.61 -8.10
C ASP A 37 9.57 2.92 -6.62
N ILE A 38 8.68 3.70 -5.95
CA ILE A 38 8.81 4.01 -4.52
C ILE A 38 8.56 2.79 -3.63
N CYS A 39 7.56 1.97 -3.97
CA CYS A 39 7.23 0.74 -3.25
C CYS A 39 7.20 -0.44 -4.24
N PRO A 40 8.37 -1.04 -4.54
CA PRO A 40 8.54 -2.06 -5.59
C PRO A 40 8.11 -3.47 -5.12
N ARG A 41 7.02 -3.53 -4.35
CA ARG A 41 6.42 -4.76 -3.78
C ARG A 41 4.95 -4.48 -3.46
N GLN A 42 4.20 -5.50 -3.11
CA GLN A 42 2.85 -5.32 -2.61
C GLN A 42 2.86 -4.36 -1.40
N ALA A 43 2.02 -3.33 -1.45
CA ALA A 43 1.83 -2.37 -0.36
C ALA A 43 1.05 -3.01 0.81
N LEU A 44 1.69 -3.99 1.45
CA LEU A 44 1.19 -4.79 2.56
C LEU A 44 2.25 -4.78 3.67
N HIS A 45 1.79 -4.62 4.90
CA HIS A 45 2.65 -4.62 6.08
C HIS A 45 1.88 -5.18 7.28
N ALA A 46 2.50 -6.11 8.01
CA ALA A 46 1.97 -6.62 9.26
C ALA A 46 2.42 -5.71 10.41
N MET A 47 1.60 -4.70 10.71
CA MET A 47 1.93 -3.67 11.73
C MET A 47 1.91 -4.23 13.16
N THR A 48 0.97 -5.12 13.45
CA THR A 48 0.74 -5.63 14.82
C THR A 48 0.65 -7.14 14.79
N LEU A 49 1.37 -7.79 15.71
CA LEU A 49 1.25 -9.21 16.01
C LEU A 49 0.76 -9.36 17.45
N GLY A 50 -0.39 -10.01 17.61
CA GLY A 50 -0.94 -10.35 18.92
C GLY A 50 -1.12 -11.86 19.05
N PHE A 51 -0.70 -12.43 20.18
CA PHE A 51 -0.93 -13.84 20.50
C PHE A 51 -0.87 -14.10 22.02
N VAL A 52 -1.43 -15.23 22.43
CA VAL A 52 -1.29 -15.74 23.80
C VAL A 52 0.00 -16.52 23.91
N HIS A 53 0.89 -16.12 24.82
CA HIS A 53 2.19 -16.77 24.99
C HIS A 53 2.00 -18.25 25.35
N PRO A 54 2.60 -19.19 24.59
CA PRO A 54 2.26 -20.61 24.69
C PRO A 54 2.66 -21.27 26.01
N VAL A 55 3.55 -20.64 26.79
CA VAL A 55 4.02 -21.16 28.08
C VAL A 55 3.41 -20.42 29.27
N THR A 56 3.31 -19.09 29.18
CA THR A 56 2.85 -18.25 30.32
C THR A 56 1.35 -17.97 30.28
N GLY A 57 0.70 -18.13 29.13
CA GLY A 57 -0.71 -17.79 28.95
C GLY A 57 -1.01 -16.29 28.92
N GLU A 58 0.02 -15.44 28.94
CA GLU A 58 -0.13 -13.99 28.90
C GLU A 58 -0.45 -13.51 27.47
N GLU A 59 -1.34 -12.52 27.35
CA GLU A 59 -1.54 -11.84 26.07
C GLU A 59 -0.33 -10.95 25.76
N MET A 60 0.26 -11.15 24.59
CA MET A 60 1.40 -10.38 24.11
C MET A 60 1.05 -9.66 22.82
N TYR A 61 1.52 -8.42 22.71
CA TYR A 61 1.36 -7.58 21.52
C TYR A 61 2.71 -6.99 21.13
N PHE A 62 3.00 -7.09 19.84
CA PHE A 62 4.20 -6.54 19.22
C PHE A 62 3.77 -5.63 18.08
N THR A 63 4.45 -4.51 17.92
CA THR A 63 4.23 -3.57 16.83
C THR A 63 5.51 -3.31 16.07
N SER A 64 5.39 -3.02 14.78
CA SER A 64 6.48 -2.53 13.94
C SER A 64 6.06 -1.25 13.25
N GLU A 65 6.96 -0.29 13.13
CA GLU A 65 6.71 0.93 12.38
C GLU A 65 6.51 0.64 10.89
N LEU A 66 5.74 1.52 10.23
CA LEU A 66 5.56 1.43 8.79
C LEU A 66 6.91 1.63 8.08
N PRO A 67 7.27 0.79 7.09
CA PRO A 67 8.54 0.93 6.39
C PRO A 67 8.59 2.22 5.54
N ASP A 68 9.81 2.72 5.31
CA ASP A 68 10.07 3.99 4.60
C ASP A 68 9.41 4.05 3.20
N ASP A 69 9.44 2.95 2.46
CA ASP A 69 8.83 2.84 1.13
C ASP A 69 7.32 3.14 1.17
N MET A 70 6.61 2.59 2.15
CA MET A 70 5.18 2.81 2.34
C MET A 70 4.88 4.21 2.88
N ASN A 71 5.70 4.75 3.79
CA ASN A 71 5.56 6.13 4.24
C ASN A 71 5.66 7.11 3.05
N ARG A 72 6.72 6.96 2.24
CA ARG A 72 6.95 7.78 1.05
C ARG A 72 5.85 7.61 0.00
N LEU A 73 5.35 6.39 -0.19
CA LEU A 73 4.24 6.11 -1.08
C LEU A 73 2.97 6.85 -0.62
N LEU A 74 2.63 6.76 0.68
CA LEU A 74 1.47 7.43 1.24
C LEU A 74 1.56 8.95 1.10
N ASP A 75 2.72 9.53 1.40
CA ASP A 75 2.93 10.98 1.27
C ASP A 75 2.82 11.44 -0.18
N LYS A 76 3.34 10.66 -1.12
CA LYS A 76 3.21 10.94 -2.55
C LYS A 76 1.75 10.96 -3.01
N TRP A 77 0.94 10.00 -2.55
CA TRP A 77 -0.49 9.95 -2.85
C TRP A 77 -1.29 11.07 -2.17
N ARG A 78 -1.02 11.35 -0.90
CA ARG A 78 -1.65 12.47 -0.17
C ARG A 78 -1.40 13.80 -0.88
N GLY A 79 -0.16 14.07 -1.27
CA GLY A 79 0.19 15.27 -2.03
C GLY A 79 -0.42 15.32 -3.44
N TYR A 80 -0.65 14.17 -4.09
CA TYR A 80 -1.33 14.14 -5.38
C TYR A 80 -2.82 14.47 -5.26
N ILE A 81 -3.50 13.93 -4.25
CA ILE A 81 -4.93 14.13 -4.03
C ILE A 81 -5.21 15.55 -3.52
N SER A 82 -4.39 16.11 -2.63
CA SER A 82 -4.59 17.47 -2.10
C SER A 82 -4.56 18.56 -3.19
N ASN A 83 -3.93 18.26 -4.33
CA ASN A 83 -3.83 19.15 -5.48
C ASN A 83 -4.93 18.92 -6.54
N ARG A 84 -5.86 17.99 -6.30
CA ARG A 84 -7.06 17.81 -7.12
C ARG A 84 -8.25 18.44 -6.41
N GLU A 85 -8.97 19.34 -7.08
CA GLU A 85 -10.32 19.69 -6.66
C GLU A 85 -11.17 18.41 -6.73
N LEU A 86 -11.80 18.08 -5.60
CA LEU A 86 -12.79 17.01 -5.55
C LEU A 86 -14.08 17.59 -6.16
N GLU A 87 -14.36 17.26 -7.42
CA GLU A 87 -15.70 17.43 -8.00
C GLU A 87 -16.70 16.45 -7.35
#